data_AF-A0A432ELA7-F1
#
_entry.id   AF-A0A432ELA7-F1
#
_cell.length_a   1.000
_cell.length_b   1.000
_cell.length_c   1.000
_cell.angle_alpha   90.00
_cell.angle_beta   90.00
_cell.angle_gamma   90.00
#
_symmetry.space_group_name_H-M   'P 1'
#
loop_
_entity.id
_entity.type
_entity.pdbx_description
1 polymer ?
#
loop_
_entity_poly.entity_id
_entity_poly.type
_entity_poly.pdbx_seq_one_letter_code
_entity_poly.pdbx_strand_id
1 'polypeptide(L)'
;MIFKTLLAGVALLSLPLAGMASVKEAPDQMSEETKACVACHKKNNPGLVQMWGSSKHYRANVGCYECHAADEGDKDAYIHDEKKVKKLISTIVSPKDCNNCHTKEVKEMTESHHAYAGNILGSLDNLLAEVIEGNNSFVTEAFPNGNSAIAVNG
;
A
#
# COMPACT_ATOMS: atom_id res chain seq x y z
N MET A 1 -35.85 -50.96 -6.04
CA MET A 1 -36.07 -49.51 -6.19
C MET A 1 -35.70 -48.82 -4.88
N ILE A 2 -34.45 -48.36 -4.79
CA ILE A 2 -34.02 -46.96 -4.56
C ILE A 2 -33.43 -46.81 -3.13
N PHE A 3 -32.12 -47.04 -3.05
CA PHE A 3 -31.26 -46.60 -1.94
C PHE A 3 -31.19 -45.06 -1.97
N LYS A 4 -31.66 -44.38 -0.92
CA LYS A 4 -31.46 -42.93 -0.74
C LYS A 4 -30.05 -42.69 -0.19
N THR A 5 -29.10 -42.39 -1.06
CA THR A 5 -27.78 -41.85 -0.71
C THR A 5 -27.93 -40.42 -0.20
N LEU A 6 -27.70 -40.20 1.10
CA LEU A 6 -27.49 -38.88 1.68
C LEU A 6 -26.09 -38.39 1.29
N LEU A 7 -26.00 -37.48 0.32
CA LEU A 7 -24.80 -36.68 0.09
C LEU A 7 -24.72 -35.59 1.17
N ALA A 8 -23.88 -35.81 2.18
CA ALA A 8 -23.45 -34.76 3.08
C ALA A 8 -22.48 -33.84 2.33
N GLY A 9 -23.00 -32.72 1.81
CA GLY A 9 -22.19 -31.67 1.20
C GLY A 9 -21.33 -30.99 2.26
N VAL A 10 -20.03 -31.28 2.24
CA VAL A 10 -19.03 -30.50 2.99
C VAL A 10 -18.89 -29.16 2.29
N ALA A 11 -19.64 -28.16 2.77
CA ALA A 11 -19.42 -26.77 2.40
C ALA A 11 -18.06 -26.34 2.97
N LEU A 12 -17.02 -26.32 2.12
CA LEU A 12 -15.77 -25.62 2.41
C LEU A 12 -16.08 -24.12 2.53
N LEU A 13 -16.39 -23.68 3.75
CA LEU A 13 -16.34 -22.28 4.14
C LEU A 13 -14.87 -21.84 4.03
N SER A 14 -14.54 -21.24 2.89
CA SER A 14 -13.35 -20.42 2.71
C SER A 14 -13.53 -19.20 3.60
N LEU A 15 -13.07 -19.28 4.86
CA LEU A 15 -12.92 -18.08 5.68
C LEU A 15 -11.90 -17.19 4.96
N PRO A 16 -12.26 -15.94 4.59
CA PRO A 16 -11.28 -15.01 4.11
C PRO A 16 -10.31 -14.77 5.27
N LEU A 17 -9.02 -15.01 5.06
CA LEU A 17 -7.96 -14.46 5.90
C LEU A 17 -8.05 -12.94 5.75
N ALA A 18 -8.91 -12.31 6.55
CA ALA A 18 -8.81 -10.90 6.81
C ALA A 18 -7.50 -10.73 7.60
N GLY A 19 -6.47 -10.20 6.94
CA GLY A 19 -5.25 -9.75 7.62
C GLY A 19 -5.65 -8.89 8.80
N MET A 20 -5.13 -9.22 9.98
CA MET A 20 -5.42 -8.48 11.20
C MET A 20 -4.75 -7.12 11.07
N ALA A 21 -5.53 -6.08 10.75
CA ALA A 21 -5.03 -4.71 10.76
C ALA A 21 -4.33 -4.42 12.10
N SER A 22 -3.09 -3.91 12.07
CA SER A 22 -2.33 -3.61 13.28
C SER A 22 -3.04 -2.61 14.21
N VAL A 23 -3.81 -1.66 13.66
CA VAL A 23 -4.58 -0.67 14.44
C VAL A 23 -5.80 -0.16 13.66
N LYS A 24 -7.02 -0.29 14.20
CA LYS A 24 -8.26 0.18 13.55
C LYS A 24 -8.68 1.61 13.89
N GLU A 25 -8.17 2.15 15.00
CA GLU A 25 -8.47 3.50 15.48
C GLU A 25 -7.27 4.05 16.25
N ALA A 26 -7.17 5.37 16.35
CA ALA A 26 -6.07 6.00 17.08
C ALA A 26 -6.03 5.52 18.55
N PRO A 27 -4.88 5.07 19.07
CA PRO A 27 -4.82 4.53 20.41
C PRO A 27 -4.93 5.63 21.48
N ASP A 28 -5.49 5.29 22.65
CA ASP A 28 -5.62 6.23 23.77
C ASP A 28 -4.26 6.69 24.34
N GLN A 29 -3.22 5.89 24.13
CA GLN A 29 -1.87 6.16 24.62
C GLN A 29 -0.81 5.62 23.65
N MET A 30 0.38 6.21 23.72
CA MET A 30 1.54 5.76 22.95
C MET A 30 1.94 4.33 23.35
N SER A 31 2.13 3.45 22.37
CA SER A 31 2.59 2.08 22.61
C SER A 31 4.02 2.01 23.18
N GLU A 32 4.33 0.92 23.87
CA GLU A 32 5.68 0.64 24.35
C GLU A 32 6.65 0.45 23.18
N GLU A 33 6.19 -0.15 22.09
CA GLU A 33 6.96 -0.29 20.86
C GLU A 33 7.36 1.07 20.29
N THR A 34 6.41 2.00 20.12
CA THR A 34 6.76 3.33 19.63
C THR A 34 7.71 4.04 20.59
N LYS A 35 7.55 3.91 21.91
CA LYS A 35 8.51 4.49 22.88
C LYS A 35 9.92 3.95 22.66
N ALA A 36 10.06 2.64 22.42
CA ALA A 36 11.34 2.01 22.10
C ALA A 36 11.92 2.49 20.75
N CYS A 37 11.07 2.61 19.72
CA CYS A 37 11.45 3.15 18.41
C CYS A 37 11.99 4.59 18.57
N VAL A 38 11.25 5.46 19.25
CA VAL A 38 11.63 6.86 19.47
C VAL A 38 12.92 6.98 20.27
N ALA A 39 13.13 6.16 21.30
CA ALA A 39 14.36 6.20 22.10
C ALA A 39 15.62 5.97 21.24
N CYS A 40 15.57 5.05 20.27
CA CYS A 40 16.68 4.79 19.36
C CYS A 40 16.74 5.83 18.23
N HIS A 41 15.62 6.10 17.56
CA HIS A 41 15.57 6.97 16.39
C HIS A 41 15.77 8.45 16.72
N LYS A 42 15.45 8.90 17.94
CA LYS A 42 15.76 10.27 18.37
C LYS A 42 17.27 10.54 18.37
N LYS A 43 18.08 9.51 18.62
CA LYS A 43 19.55 9.61 18.58
C LYS A 43 20.09 9.52 17.16
N ASN A 44 19.61 8.55 16.39
CA ASN A 44 20.21 8.20 15.09
C ASN A 44 19.58 8.96 13.91
N ASN A 45 18.33 9.40 14.02
CA ASN A 45 17.61 10.14 12.99
C ASN A 45 16.65 11.19 13.62
N PRO A 46 17.19 12.22 14.28
CA PRO A 46 16.39 13.19 15.04
C PRO A 46 15.37 13.95 14.19
N GLY A 47 15.66 14.18 12.91
CA GLY A 47 14.75 14.86 11.99
C GLY A 47 13.44 14.11 11.80
N LEU A 48 13.48 12.78 11.70
CA LEU A 48 12.28 11.94 11.58
C LEU A 48 11.39 12.07 12.82
N VAL A 49 11.99 11.98 14.01
CA VAL A 49 11.27 12.12 15.27
C VAL A 49 10.69 13.53 15.43
N GLN A 50 11.38 14.56 14.96
CA GLN A 50 10.88 15.93 14.98
C GLN A 50 9.69 16.13 14.04
N MET A 51 9.78 15.65 12.79
CA MET A 51 8.69 15.72 11.82
C MET A 51 7.43 15.02 12.35
N TRP A 52 7.59 13.77 12.81
CA TRP A 52 6.50 13.03 13.46
C TRP A 52 5.96 13.76 14.69
N GLY A 53 6.83 14.23 15.59
CA GLY A 53 6.44 14.94 16.82
C GLY A 53 5.67 16.24 16.57
N SER A 54 5.82 16.85 15.39
CA SER A 54 5.05 18.04 14.99
C SER A 54 3.68 17.70 14.36
N SER A 55 3.46 16.43 13.99
CA SER A 55 2.30 15.97 13.22
C SER A 55 1.03 15.79 14.06
N LYS A 56 -0.12 15.65 13.39
CA LYS A 56 -1.38 15.29 14.06
C LYS A 56 -1.38 13.86 14.57
N HIS A 57 -0.69 12.94 13.89
CA HIS A 57 -0.55 11.55 14.32
C HIS A 57 0.12 11.43 15.69
N TYR A 58 1.18 12.19 15.95
CA TYR A 58 1.79 12.25 17.28
C TYR A 58 0.79 12.66 18.37
N ARG A 59 -0.01 13.70 18.11
CA ARG A 59 -1.02 14.21 19.06
C ARG A 59 -2.16 13.21 19.29
N ALA A 60 -2.37 12.29 18.35
CA ALA A 60 -3.36 11.22 18.42
C ALA A 60 -2.74 9.88 18.87
N ASN A 61 -1.53 9.88 19.41
CA ASN A 61 -0.76 8.69 19.80
C ASN A 61 -0.51 7.66 18.69
N VAL A 62 -0.71 8.02 17.42
CA VAL A 62 -0.32 7.19 16.28
C VAL A 62 1.18 7.35 16.08
N GLY A 63 1.92 6.35 16.52
CA GLY A 63 3.37 6.32 16.59
C GLY A 63 4.04 5.63 15.41
N CYS A 64 5.33 5.35 15.58
CA CYS A 64 6.12 4.66 14.58
C CYS A 64 5.58 3.24 14.35
N TYR A 65 5.33 2.51 15.43
CA TYR A 65 4.97 1.11 15.35
C TYR A 65 3.55 0.91 14.84
N GLU A 66 2.63 1.82 15.14
CA GLU A 66 1.23 1.76 14.71
C GLU A 66 1.09 1.80 13.17
N CYS A 67 2.06 2.39 12.45
CA CYS A 67 2.08 2.41 10.98
C CYS A 67 3.06 1.41 10.37
N HIS A 68 4.18 1.13 11.03
CA HIS A 68 5.25 0.32 10.45
C HIS A 68 5.22 -1.16 10.86
N ALA A 69 4.42 -1.54 11.85
CA ALA A 69 4.23 -2.95 12.19
C ALA A 69 3.76 -3.75 10.96
N ALA A 70 4.36 -4.93 10.76
CA ALA A 70 4.04 -5.81 9.65
C ALA A 70 3.89 -7.24 10.16
N ASP A 71 3.14 -8.04 9.41
CA ASP A 71 2.93 -9.46 9.66
C ASP A 71 3.94 -10.31 8.88
N GLU A 72 4.18 -11.55 9.33
CA GLU A 72 5.13 -12.48 8.68
C GLU A 72 4.78 -12.78 7.20
N GLY A 73 3.52 -12.58 6.83
CA GLY A 73 3.04 -12.77 5.46
C GLY A 73 3.23 -11.57 4.54
N ASP A 74 3.57 -10.39 5.07
CA ASP A 74 3.74 -9.18 4.27
C ASP A 74 5.02 -9.27 3.44
N LYS A 75 4.92 -8.95 2.15
CA LYS A 75 6.02 -9.16 1.18
C LYS A 75 7.23 -8.27 1.45
N ASP A 76 7.01 -7.17 2.13
CA ASP A 76 7.98 -6.14 2.50
C ASP A 76 8.31 -6.15 4.00
N ALA A 77 7.80 -7.14 4.73
CA ALA A 77 8.16 -7.34 6.12
C ALA A 77 9.60 -7.83 6.27
N TYR A 78 10.32 -7.25 7.24
CA TYR A 78 11.63 -7.71 7.66
C TYR A 78 11.87 -7.39 9.13
N ILE A 79 12.82 -8.10 9.75
CA ILE A 79 13.22 -7.84 11.13
C ILE A 79 14.10 -6.59 11.15
N HIS A 80 13.60 -5.53 11.80
CA HIS A 80 14.23 -4.21 11.80
C HIS A 80 15.68 -4.20 12.31
N ASP A 81 15.93 -4.90 13.42
CA ASP A 81 17.24 -5.03 14.03
C ASP A 81 17.35 -6.37 14.79
N GLU A 82 18.37 -7.16 14.47
CA GLU A 82 18.64 -8.43 15.15
C GLU A 82 19.19 -8.25 16.57
N LYS A 83 19.58 -7.04 16.98
CA LYS A 83 20.30 -6.77 18.23
C LYS A 83 19.47 -6.01 19.26
N LYS A 84 18.77 -4.94 18.89
CA LYS A 84 18.06 -4.09 19.87
C LYS A 84 16.55 -4.17 19.76
N VAL A 85 16.00 -3.99 18.55
CA VAL A 85 14.55 -4.00 18.32
C VAL A 85 14.20 -5.10 17.34
N LYS A 86 14.01 -6.31 17.88
CA LYS A 86 13.59 -7.50 17.14
C LYS A 86 12.09 -7.45 16.85
N LYS A 87 11.68 -6.48 16.05
CA LYS A 87 10.29 -6.32 15.60
C LYS A 87 10.26 -6.49 14.08
N LEU A 88 9.22 -7.19 13.62
CA LEU A 88 8.90 -7.29 12.22
C LEU A 88 8.21 -5.99 11.79
N ILE A 89 8.75 -5.33 10.78
CA ILE A 89 8.23 -4.06 10.27
C ILE A 89 8.27 -4.04 8.75
N SER A 90 7.50 -3.14 8.14
CA SER A 90 7.76 -2.61 6.81
C SER A 90 8.27 -1.18 6.89
N THR A 91 9.22 -0.82 6.03
CA THR A 91 9.65 0.59 5.89
C THR A 91 8.71 1.39 4.99
N ILE A 92 7.95 0.72 4.12
CA ILE A 92 7.03 1.35 3.18
C ILE A 92 5.62 1.25 3.77
N VAL A 93 5.15 2.35 4.34
CA VAL A 93 3.73 2.47 4.74
C VAL A 93 2.92 2.72 3.48
N SER A 94 2.19 1.70 3.04
CA SER A 94 1.38 1.70 1.84
C SER A 94 -0.01 2.30 2.09
N PRO A 95 -0.81 2.60 1.03
CA PRO A 95 -2.21 2.98 1.21
C PRO A 95 -3.04 1.94 1.97
N LYS A 96 -2.64 0.65 1.94
CA LYS A 96 -3.34 -0.40 2.69
C LYS A 96 -3.15 -0.25 4.20
N ASP A 97 -2.00 0.25 4.64
CA ASP A 97 -1.72 0.48 6.05
C ASP A 97 -2.52 1.70 6.55
N CYS A 98 -2.59 2.74 5.73
CA CYS A 98 -3.46 3.90 5.99
C CYS A 98 -4.93 3.50 6.11
N ASN A 99 -5.38 2.53 5.30
CA ASN A 99 -6.77 2.06 5.24
C ASN A 99 -7.24 1.43 6.55
N ASN A 100 -6.32 1.05 7.44
CA ASN A 100 -6.69 0.52 8.75
C ASN A 100 -7.50 1.54 9.58
N CYS A 101 -7.20 2.84 9.44
CA CYS A 101 -7.92 3.93 10.12
C CYS A 101 -8.64 4.89 9.15
N HIS A 102 -8.09 5.11 7.94
CA HIS A 102 -8.56 6.11 6.96
C HIS A 102 -9.25 5.46 5.76
N THR A 103 -10.26 4.63 6.02
CA THR A 103 -10.93 3.83 4.97
C THR A 103 -11.55 4.69 3.86
N LYS A 104 -12.16 5.82 4.25
CA LYS A 104 -12.80 6.74 3.31
C LYS A 104 -11.77 7.40 2.40
N GLU A 105 -10.75 8.02 2.97
CA GLU A 105 -9.74 8.77 2.20
C GLU A 105 -8.94 7.84 1.30
N VAL A 106 -8.63 6.62 1.76
CA VAL A 106 -7.96 5.62 0.92
C VAL A 106 -8.85 5.22 -0.23
N LYS A 107 -10.15 4.95 -0.01
CA LYS A 107 -11.08 4.65 -1.09
C LYS A 107 -11.08 5.76 -2.14
N GLU A 108 -11.27 7.01 -1.72
CA GLU A 108 -11.27 8.19 -2.59
C GLU A 108 -9.96 8.32 -3.39
N MET A 109 -8.81 8.14 -2.75
CA MET A 109 -7.50 8.20 -3.42
C MET A 109 -7.32 7.05 -4.41
N THR A 110 -7.61 5.81 -4.02
CA THR A 110 -7.41 4.62 -4.86
C THR A 110 -8.32 4.58 -6.08
N GLU A 111 -9.47 5.25 -6.04
CA GLU A 111 -10.38 5.40 -7.17
C GLU A 111 -10.01 6.59 -8.07
N SER A 112 -9.05 7.43 -7.67
CA SER A 112 -8.62 8.60 -8.44
C SER A 112 -7.57 8.24 -9.51
N HIS A 113 -7.50 9.04 -10.59
CA HIS A 113 -6.46 8.90 -11.61
C HIS A 113 -5.03 9.04 -11.05
N HIS A 114 -4.85 9.76 -9.93
CA HIS A 114 -3.53 9.89 -9.29
C HIS A 114 -3.00 8.54 -8.80
N ALA A 115 -3.86 7.63 -8.35
CA ALA A 115 -3.45 6.29 -7.94
C ALA A 115 -2.97 5.43 -9.13
N TYR A 116 -3.40 5.78 -10.34
CA TYR A 116 -3.02 5.11 -11.59
C TYR A 116 -1.92 5.85 -12.36
N ALA A 117 -1.30 6.89 -11.77
CA ALA A 117 -0.24 7.66 -12.43
C ALA A 117 0.98 6.82 -12.81
N GLY A 118 1.19 5.63 -12.23
CA GLY A 118 2.22 4.69 -12.69
C GLY A 118 1.95 4.07 -14.07
N ASN A 119 0.70 4.12 -14.54
CA ASN A 119 0.25 3.52 -15.80
C ASN A 119 0.40 4.47 -17.00
N ILE A 120 1.30 5.46 -16.94
CA ILE A 120 1.51 6.47 -18.01
C ILE A 120 1.74 5.84 -19.39
N LEU A 121 2.23 4.61 -19.50
CA LEU A 121 2.43 3.97 -20.82
C LEU A 121 1.28 3.04 -21.25
N GLY A 122 0.22 2.91 -20.44
CA GLY A 122 -0.86 1.94 -20.66
C GLY A 122 -2.22 2.35 -20.11
N SER A 123 -2.46 3.63 -19.89
CA SER A 123 -3.78 4.19 -19.55
C SER A 123 -4.20 5.21 -20.59
N LEU A 124 -5.50 5.43 -20.79
CA LEU A 124 -6.00 6.50 -21.67
C LEU A 124 -5.69 7.91 -21.14
N ASP A 125 -5.15 8.02 -19.92
CA ASP A 125 -4.74 9.29 -19.32
C ASP A 125 -3.37 9.75 -19.84
N ASN A 126 -2.69 8.94 -20.65
CA ASN A 126 -1.38 9.20 -21.21
C ASN A 126 -1.38 10.12 -22.43
N LEU A 127 -2.11 11.23 -22.37
CA LEU A 127 -2.25 12.20 -23.47
C LEU A 127 -0.90 12.58 -24.11
N LEU A 128 0.13 12.78 -23.29
CA LEU A 128 1.47 13.10 -23.79
C LEU A 128 2.01 11.98 -24.70
N ALA A 129 1.88 10.71 -24.30
CA ALA A 129 2.37 9.57 -25.07
C ALA A 129 1.47 9.27 -26.29
N GLU A 130 0.14 9.36 -26.17
CA GLU A 130 -0.77 8.96 -27.26
C GLU A 130 -1.03 10.07 -28.27
N VAL A 131 -0.95 11.34 -27.87
CA VAL A 131 -1.36 12.47 -28.73
C VAL A 131 -0.18 13.37 -29.12
N ILE A 132 0.80 13.57 -28.24
CA ILE A 132 1.85 14.59 -28.45
C ILE A 132 3.17 13.96 -28.93
N GLU A 133 3.73 13.02 -28.16
CA GLU A 133 5.07 12.45 -28.41
C GLU A 133 5.03 11.16 -29.25
N GLY A 134 3.88 10.46 -29.26
CA GLY A 134 3.73 9.17 -29.92
C GLY A 134 4.30 8.01 -29.08
N ASN A 135 3.86 6.80 -29.37
CA ASN A 135 4.28 5.60 -28.65
C ASN A 135 5.09 4.67 -29.56
N ASN A 136 6.25 4.22 -29.07
CA ASN A 136 7.24 3.45 -29.83
C ASN A 136 6.73 2.08 -30.26
N SER A 137 5.69 1.59 -29.60
CA SER A 137 5.03 0.33 -29.92
C SER A 137 3.99 0.51 -31.03
N PHE A 138 3.57 1.73 -31.37
CA PHE A 138 2.67 2.01 -32.49
C PHE A 138 3.45 2.22 -33.78
N VAL A 139 3.52 1.14 -34.57
CA VAL A 139 4.14 1.12 -35.90
C VAL A 139 3.07 1.28 -36.96
N THR A 140 3.23 2.27 -37.83
CA THR A 140 2.33 2.51 -38.98
C THR A 140 3.13 2.67 -40.27
N GLU A 141 2.45 2.76 -41.41
CA GLU A 141 3.11 2.96 -42.70
C GLU A 141 3.97 4.24 -42.73
N ALA A 142 3.50 5.31 -42.08
CA ALA A 142 4.24 6.57 -41.96
C ALA A 142 5.33 6.53 -40.86
N PHE A 143 5.20 5.64 -39.88
CA PHE A 143 6.12 5.50 -38.73
C PHE A 143 6.58 4.04 -38.58
N PRO A 144 7.42 3.52 -39.50
CA PRO A 144 7.78 2.10 -39.56
C PRO A 144 8.67 1.63 -38.39
N ASN A 145 9.24 2.56 -37.62
CA ASN A 145 10.07 2.27 -36.44
C ASN A 145 9.42 2.74 -35.12
N GLY A 146 8.13 3.08 -35.13
CA GLY A 146 7.39 3.53 -33.93
C GLY A 146 7.36 5.06 -33.72
N ASN A 147 6.69 5.46 -32.64
CA ASN A 147 6.34 6.83 -32.20
C ASN A 147 5.32 7.54 -33.09
N SER A 148 4.37 6.77 -33.63
CA SER A 148 3.12 7.35 -34.11
C SER A 148 2.23 7.74 -32.92
N ALA A 149 1.63 8.93 -32.98
CA ALA A 149 0.53 9.27 -32.08
C ALA A 149 -0.78 8.66 -32.60
N ILE A 150 -1.68 8.23 -31.71
CA ILE A 150 -3.03 7.76 -32.07
C ILE A 150 -3.79 8.85 -32.84
N ALA A 151 -3.57 10.12 -32.49
CA ALA A 151 -4.21 11.27 -33.12
C ALA A 151 -3.78 11.53 -34.58
N VAL A 152 -2.66 10.95 -35.04
CA VAL A 152 -2.16 11.12 -36.43
C VAL A 152 -2.45 9.91 -37.33
N ASN A 153 -3.10 8.87 -36.81
CA ASN A 153 -3.49 7.66 -37.56
C ASN A 153 -4.96 7.67 -38.01
N GLY A 154 -5.62 8.84 -37.97
CA GLY A 154 -6.97 9.05 -38.50
C GLY A 154 -6.98 9.28 -40.00
#